data_AF-A0A355FQA4-F1
#
_entry.id   AF-A0A355FQA4-F1
#
_cell.length_a   1.000
_cell.length_b   1.000
_cell.length_c   1.000
_cell.angle_alpha   90.00
_cell.angle_beta   90.00
_cell.angle_gamma   90.00
#
_symmetry.space_group_name_H-M   'P 1'
#
loop_
_entity.id
_entity.type
_entity.pdbx_description
1 polymer ?
#
loop_
_entity_poly.entity_id
_entity_poly.type
_entity_poly.pdbx_seq_one_letter_code
_entity_poly.pdbx_strand_id
1 'polypeptide(L)' 'MQFEPAKTGAQKILAAKMRAENMAFTENQRLEGWEVDIFLSQYYLVIEIDGFFHLSAKQQEKDLR' A
#
# COMPACT_ATOMS: atom_id res chain seq x y z
N MET A 1 -19.18 3.54 -9.24
CA MET A 1 -18.01 4.13 -8.55
C MET A 1 -17.06 3.00 -8.27
N GLN A 2 -15.83 3.08 -8.77
CA GLN A 2 -14.79 2.10 -8.47
C GLN A 2 -14.39 2.32 -7.00
N PHE A 3 -14.41 1.27 -6.18
CA PHE A 3 -13.99 1.35 -4.78
C PHE A 3 -12.49 1.61 -4.75
N GLU A 4 -12.09 2.82 -4.34
CA GLU A 4 -10.69 3.09 -4.02
C GLU A 4 -10.47 2.77 -2.54
N PRO A 5 -9.65 1.75 -2.19
CA PRO A 5 -9.35 1.47 -0.81
C PRO A 5 -8.71 2.69 -0.14
N ALA A 6 -9.25 3.05 1.03
CA ALA A 6 -8.76 4.19 1.78
C ALA A 6 -7.35 3.93 2.29
N LYS A 7 -6.43 4.87 2.03
CA LYS A 7 -5.04 4.78 2.49
C LYS A 7 -4.94 4.62 4.00
N THR A 8 -4.15 3.65 4.45
CA THR A 8 -3.90 3.43 5.88
C THR A 8 -3.11 4.59 6.49
N GLY A 9 -3.12 4.70 7.82
CA GLY A 9 -2.27 5.68 8.53
C GLY A 9 -0.79 5.46 8.24
N ALA A 10 -0.35 4.20 8.15
CA ALA A 10 1.03 3.84 7.83
C ALA A 10 1.42 4.30 6.42
N GLN A 11 0.57 4.06 5.42
CA GLN A 11 0.80 4.54 4.05
C GLN A 11 0.94 6.05 3.98
N LYS A 12 0.03 6.78 4.64
CA LYS A 12 0.08 8.26 4.69
C LYS A 12 1.39 8.77 5.28
N ILE A 13 1.85 8.16 6.39
CA ILE A 13 3.10 8.56 7.05
C ILE A 13 4.31 8.25 6.16
N LEU A 14 4.36 7.06 5.57
CA LEU A 14 5.47 6.68 4.68
C LEU A 14 5.55 7.61 3.46
N ALA A 15 4.42 7.81 2.78
CA ALA A 15 4.33 8.68 1.61
C ALA A 15 4.73 10.13 1.94
N ALA A 16 4.35 10.64 3.12
CA ALA A 16 4.78 11.97 3.56
C ALA A 16 6.30 12.08 3.73
N LYS A 17 6.94 11.07 4.34
CA LYS A 17 8.41 11.04 4.49
C LYS A 17 9.13 10.91 3.16
N MET A 18 8.65 10.03 2.26
CA MET A 18 9.22 9.88 0.92
C MET A 18 9.15 11.18 0.11
N ARG A 19 8.04 11.93 0.21
CA ARG A 19 7.93 13.27 -0.40
C ARG A 19 8.94 14.25 0.18
N ALA A 20 9.16 14.23 1.50
CA ALA A 20 10.14 15.10 2.15
C ALA A 20 11.58 14.82 1.66
N GLU A 21 11.87 13.57 1.32
CA GLU A 21 13.14 13.14 0.71
C GLU A 21 13.17 13.32 -0.82
N ASN A 22 12.18 13.98 -1.43
CA ASN A 22 12.04 14.18 -2.88
C ASN A 22 12.07 12.86 -3.71
N MET A 23 11.60 11.76 -3.13
CA MET A 23 11.50 10.50 -3.86
C MET A 23 10.30 10.53 -4.82
N ALA A 24 10.51 10.07 -6.05
CA ALA A 24 9.42 9.88 -7.02
C ALA A 24 8.73 8.54 -6.79
N PHE A 25 7.42 8.57 -6.55
CA PHE A 25 6.60 7.38 -6.38
C PHE A 25 5.14 7.66 -6.78
N THR A 26 4.37 6.58 -6.93
CA THR A 26 2.92 6.60 -7.15
C THR A 26 2.24 5.74 -6.10
N GLU A 27 1.00 6.08 -5.73
CA GLU A 27 0.22 5.35 -4.72
C GLU A 27 -0.98 4.66 -5.36
N ASN A 28 -1.43 3.55 -4.77
CA ASN A 28 -2.64 2.80 -5.16
C ASN A 28 -2.68 2.47 -6.67
N GLN A 29 -1.57 1.98 -7.22
CA GLN A 29 -1.49 1.67 -8.64
C GLN A 29 -2.02 0.26 -8.94
N ARG A 30 -2.54 0.06 -10.15
CA ARG A 30 -2.83 -1.28 -10.67
C ARG A 30 -1.74 -1.68 -11.68
N LEU A 31 -0.93 -2.67 -11.32
CA LEU A 31 0.18 -3.18 -12.12
C LEU A 31 -0.05 -4.66 -12.41
N GLU A 32 -0.07 -5.05 -13.68
CA GLU A 32 -0.23 -6.46 -14.11
C GLU A 32 -1.42 -7.20 -13.46
N GLY A 33 -2.49 -6.46 -13.15
CA GLY A 33 -3.70 -7.00 -12.51
C GLY A 33 -3.67 -7.00 -10.98
N TRP A 34 -2.57 -6.57 -10.34
CA TRP A 34 -2.43 -6.43 -8.90
C TRP A 34 -2.59 -4.98 -8.47
N GLU A 35 -3.21 -4.75 -7.30
CA GLU A 35 -3.24 -3.44 -6.66
C GLU A 35 -2.08 -3.34 -5.69
N VAL A 36 -1.34 -2.23 -5.77
CA VAL A 36 -0.13 -2.00 -4.97
C VAL A 36 -0.20 -0.66 -4.24
N ASP A 37 0.25 -0.61 -2.99
CA ASP A 37 0.14 0.60 -2.18
C ASP A 37 1.08 1.73 -2.62
N ILE A 38 2.36 1.41 -2.86
CA ILE A 38 3.37 2.36 -3.33
C ILE A 38 4.23 1.70 -4.42
N PHE A 39 4.39 2.40 -5.54
CA PHE A 39 5.26 1.98 -6.64
C PHE A 39 6.33 3.03 -6.95
N LEU A 40 7.60 2.58 -6.96
CA LEU A 40 8.76 3.36 -7.35
C LEU A 40 9.30 2.84 -8.69
N SER A 41 8.83 3.45 -9.78
CA SER A 41 9.13 3.01 -11.15
C SER A 41 10.62 3.00 -11.48
N GLN A 42 11.40 3.96 -10.96
CA GLN A 42 12.84 4.03 -11.18
C GLN A 42 13.58 2.77 -10.72
N TYR A 43 13.06 2.09 -9.70
CA TYR A 43 13.70 0.95 -9.07
C TYR A 43 12.99 -0.37 -9.37
N TYR A 44 11.88 -0.34 -10.13
CA TYR A 44 10.98 -1.48 -10.30
C TYR A 44 10.59 -2.10 -8.94
N LEU A 45 10.36 -1.24 -7.95
CA LEU A 45 10.09 -1.63 -6.56
C LEU A 45 8.64 -1.33 -6.20
N VAL A 46 7.97 -2.32 -5.63
CA VAL A 46 6.67 -2.19 -4.99
C VAL A 46 6.83 -2.31 -3.48
N ILE A 47 6.11 -1.47 -2.75
CA ILE A 47 5.98 -1.56 -1.28
C ILE A 47 4.50 -1.79 -0.98
N GLU A 48 4.19 -2.93 -0.38
CA GLU A 48 2.88 -3.22 0.21
C GLU A 48 2.90 -2.90 1.71
N ILE A 49 1.81 -2.31 2.19
CA ILE A 49 1.69 -1.84 3.58
C ILE A 49 0.55 -2.61 4.23
N ASP A 50 0.90 -3.81 4.69
CA ASP A 50 -0.02 -4.65 5.46
C ASP A 50 -0.25 -4.08 6.86
N GLY A 51 -1.50 -4.11 7.28
CA GLY A 51 -1.88 -3.81 8.66
C GLY A 51 -1.47 -4.93 9.61
N PHE A 52 -1.38 -4.61 10.91
CA PHE A 52 -1.11 -5.61 11.97
C PHE A 52 -2.21 -6.67 12.08
N PHE A 53 -3.42 -6.33 11.63
CA PHE A 53 -4.50 -7.27 11.35
C PHE A 53 -4.82 -7.15 9.87
N HIS A 54 -4.96 -8.28 9.19
CA HIS A 54 -5.47 -8.26 7.83
C HIS A 54 -6.91 -7.70 7.85
N LEU A 55 -7.23 -6.77 6.95
CA LEU A 55 -8.57 -6.14 6.93
C LEU A 55 -9.64 -7.04 6.29
N SER A 56 -9.24 -8.14 5.65
CA SER A 56 -10.18 -9.16 5.18
C SER A 56 -10.56 -10.09 6.32
N ALA A 57 -11.87 -10.31 6.51
CA ALA A 57 -12.38 -11.24 7.52
C ALA A 57 -11.78 -12.66 7.37
N LYS A 58 -11.45 -13.07 6.14
CA LYS A 58 -10.84 -14.37 5.82
C LYS A 58 -9.38 -14.51 6.28
N GLN A 59 -8.65 -13.41 6.42
CA GLN A 59 -7.26 -13.42 6.89
C GLN A 59 -7.18 -13.15 8.39
N GLN A 60 -8.14 -12.42 8.99
CA GLN A 60 -8.27 -12.31 10.46
C GLN A 60 -8.45 -13.67 11.14
N GLU A 61 -9.16 -14.61 10.49
CA GLU A 61 -9.26 -15.99 10.98
C GLU A 61 -7.91 -16.73 11.03
N LYS A 62 -6.92 -16.31 10.24
CA LYS A 62 -5.57 -16.87 10.26
C LYS A 62 -4.65 -16.19 11.27
N ASP A 63 -4.86 -14.90 11.57
CA ASP A 63 -4.06 -14.14 12.54
C ASP A 63 -4.31 -14.58 14.00
N LEU A 64 -5.45 -15.22 14.27
CA LEU A 64 -5.85 -15.72 15.61
C LEU A 64 -5.40 -17.16 15.90
N ARG A 65 -4.54 -17.75 15.05
CA ARG A 65 -4.08 -19.14 15.16
C ARG A 65 -2.57 -19.21 15.34
#